data_AF-A0A3B8W9Y3-F1
#
_entry.id   AF-A0A3B8W9Y3-F1
#
_cell.length_a   1.000
_cell.length_b   1.000
_cell.length_c   1.000
_cell.angle_alpha   90.00
_cell.angle_beta   90.00
_cell.angle_gamma   90.00
#
_symmetry.space_group_name_H-M   'P 1'
#
loop_
_entity.id
_entity.type
_entity.pdbx_description
1 polymer ?
#
loop_
_entity_poly.entity_id
_entity_poly.type
_entity_poly.pdbx_seq_one_letter_code
_entity_poly.pdbx_strand_id
1 'polypeptide(L)'
;HILMKVETHNHPTAIAPFSGAATGSGGEIRDEGATGRGSKPKAGLTGFTVSNLNIPGDEQPWEIGYGKPDRIASPLDIMIEGPIGGAAFNNEFGRP
;
A
#
# COMPACT_ATOMS: atom_id res chain seq x y z
N HIS A 1 -20.25 6.19 -18.62
CA HIS A 1 -19.79 7.02 -17.49
C HIS A 1 -18.48 6.47 -16.95
N ILE A 2 -17.74 7.26 -16.17
CA ILE A 2 -16.51 6.86 -15.51
C ILE A 2 -16.79 6.87 -14.00
N LEU A 3 -16.33 5.85 -13.29
CA LEU A 3 -16.32 5.81 -11.83
C LEU A 3 -14.91 6.10 -11.32
N MET A 4 -14.80 6.53 -10.06
CA MET A 4 -13.52 6.74 -9.39
C MET A 4 -13.68 6.56 -7.89
N LYS A 5 -12.71 5.91 -7.25
CA LYS A 5 -12.59 5.74 -5.81
C LYS A 5 -11.12 5.78 -5.42
N VAL A 6 -10.86 6.16 -4.18
CA VAL A 6 -9.55 6.07 -3.52
C VAL A 6 -9.81 5.61 -2.10
N GLU A 7 -8.96 4.73 -1.58
CA GLU A 7 -8.99 4.26 -0.20
C GLU A 7 -7.58 4.28 0.39
N THR A 8 -7.48 4.20 1.72
CA THR A 8 -6.21 4.06 2.44
C THR A 8 -6.29 2.87 3.38
N HIS A 9 -5.15 2.22 3.65
CA HIS A 9 -5.08 1.09 4.59
C HIS A 9 -3.91 1.24 5.56
N ASN A 10 -3.86 2.41 6.21
CA ASN A 10 -2.68 2.88 6.96
C ASN A 10 -2.36 2.01 8.17
N HIS A 11 -3.34 1.78 9.05
CA HIS A 11 -3.11 1.07 10.31
C HIS A 11 -2.67 -0.38 10.09
N PRO A 12 -3.32 -1.19 9.23
CA PRO A 12 -2.87 -2.55 8.96
C PRO A 12 -1.50 -2.60 8.27
N THR A 13 -1.23 -1.69 7.33
CA THR A 13 0.08 -1.62 6.65
C THR A 13 1.22 -1.34 7.62
N ALA A 14 0.99 -0.58 8.70
CA ALA A 14 2.00 -0.37 9.73
C ALA A 14 2.32 -1.63 10.56
N ILE A 15 1.40 -2.62 10.60
CA ILE A 15 1.57 -3.87 11.35
C ILE A 15 2.07 -5.01 10.46
N ALA A 16 1.44 -5.18 9.30
CA ALA A 16 1.75 -6.23 8.32
C ALA A 16 1.69 -5.62 6.90
N PRO A 17 2.82 -5.11 6.37
CA PRO A 17 2.79 -4.27 5.18
C PRO A 17 2.28 -4.97 3.92
N PHE A 18 2.72 -6.20 3.66
CA PHE A 18 2.30 -6.96 2.47
C PHE A 18 0.77 -7.14 2.44
N SER A 19 0.21 -7.73 3.50
CA SER A 19 -1.22 -8.02 3.56
C SER A 19 -2.05 -6.75 3.68
N GLY A 20 -1.58 -5.76 4.45
CA GLY A 20 -2.24 -4.45 4.58
C GLY A 20 -2.34 -3.70 3.26
N ALA A 21 -1.29 -3.68 2.44
CA ALA A 21 -1.34 -3.06 1.12
C ALA A 21 -2.21 -3.86 0.14
N ALA A 22 -2.05 -5.19 0.11
CA ALA A 22 -2.83 -6.09 -0.76
C ALA A 22 -4.34 -5.97 -0.52
N THR A 23 -4.78 -6.02 0.75
CA THR A 23 -6.20 -5.88 1.08
C THR A 23 -6.72 -4.46 0.88
N GLY A 24 -5.83 -3.47 0.87
CA GLY A 24 -6.18 -2.07 0.54
C GLY A 24 -6.60 -1.95 -0.91
N SER A 25 -5.79 -2.48 -1.84
CA SER A 25 -6.18 -2.59 -3.24
C SER A 25 -7.43 -3.46 -3.42
N GLY A 26 -7.51 -4.59 -2.72
CA GLY A 26 -8.65 -5.48 -2.81
C GLY A 26 -9.96 -4.89 -2.28
N GLY A 27 -9.93 -4.06 -1.25
CA GLY A 27 -11.09 -3.31 -0.75
C GLY A 27 -11.61 -2.33 -1.78
N GLU A 28 -10.71 -1.50 -2.29
CA GLU A 28 -11.01 -0.45 -3.26
C GLU A 28 -11.56 -1.04 -4.57
N ILE A 29 -10.97 -2.12 -5.09
CA ILE A 29 -11.47 -2.84 -6.27
C ILE A 29 -12.89 -3.39 -6.07
N ARG A 30 -13.24 -3.86 -4.86
CA ARG A 30 -14.60 -4.32 -4.57
C ARG A 30 -15.61 -3.16 -4.59
N ASP A 31 -15.21 -2.00 -4.08
CA ASP A 31 -16.06 -0.80 -4.11
C ASP A 31 -16.33 -0.34 -5.56
N GLU A 32 -15.32 -0.38 -6.42
CA GLU A 32 -15.51 -0.14 -7.86
C GLU A 32 -16.55 -1.14 -8.41
N GLY A 33 -16.35 -2.45 -8.24
CA GLY A 33 -17.26 -3.49 -8.74
C GLY A 33 -18.70 -3.42 -8.21
N ALA A 34 -18.88 -2.95 -6.97
CA ALA A 34 -20.18 -2.82 -6.31
C ALA A 34 -20.93 -1.52 -6.65
N THR A 35 -20.36 -0.64 -7.47
CA THR A 35 -21.00 0.63 -7.85
C THR A 35 -22.31 0.40 -8.61
N GLY A 36 -23.41 0.97 -8.10
CA GLY A 36 -24.74 0.91 -8.73
C GLY A 36 -25.35 -0.50 -8.68
N ARG A 37 -25.57 -1.09 -9.85
CA ARG A 37 -26.05 -2.48 -10.00
C ARG A 37 -24.95 -3.43 -10.49
N GLY A 38 -23.70 -3.01 -10.36
CA GLY A 38 -22.52 -3.70 -10.89
C GLY A 38 -21.75 -2.79 -11.86
N SER A 39 -20.43 -2.81 -11.72
CA SER A 39 -19.51 -2.09 -12.60
C SER A 39 -18.23 -2.91 -12.85
N LYS A 40 -17.30 -2.37 -13.65
CA LYS A 40 -16.04 -3.05 -13.96
C LYS A 40 -14.82 -2.16 -13.65
N PRO A 41 -13.92 -2.60 -12.77
CA PRO A 41 -12.65 -1.93 -12.53
C PRO A 41 -11.78 -1.82 -13.78
N LYS A 42 -11.01 -0.73 -13.90
CA LYS A 42 -10.21 -0.46 -15.11
C LYS A 42 -8.73 -0.21 -14.87
N ALA A 43 -8.37 0.72 -13.98
CA ALA A 43 -6.98 1.08 -13.70
C ALA A 43 -6.86 1.56 -12.26
N GLY A 44 -5.74 1.24 -11.61
CA GLY A 44 -5.45 1.62 -10.23
C GLY A 44 -4.37 2.70 -10.14
N LEU A 45 -4.26 3.28 -8.95
CA LEU A 45 -3.10 4.05 -8.54
C LEU A 45 -2.66 3.56 -7.16
N THR A 46 -1.41 3.76 -6.81
CA THR A 46 -0.86 3.40 -5.50
C THR A 46 0.00 4.54 -4.98
N GLY A 47 -0.09 4.80 -3.68
CA GLY A 47 0.69 5.84 -3.01
C GLY A 47 1.14 5.37 -1.62
N PHE A 48 2.38 5.70 -1.28
CA PHE A 48 2.96 5.43 0.02
C PHE A 48 3.62 6.71 0.55
N THR A 49 3.46 6.96 1.83
CA THR A 49 4.21 7.96 2.58
C THR A 49 4.76 7.29 3.82
N VAL A 50 6.09 7.28 3.95
CA VAL A 50 6.81 6.64 5.07
C VAL A 50 7.83 7.61 5.64
N SER A 51 8.38 7.30 6.82
CA SER A 51 9.53 8.04 7.37
C SER A 51 10.82 7.69 6.62
N ASN A 52 11.95 8.24 7.07
CA ASN A 52 13.28 7.93 6.54
C ASN A 52 13.53 6.41 6.47
N LEU A 53 14.10 5.95 5.35
CA LEU A 53 14.30 4.53 5.10
C LEU A 53 15.45 3.99 5.95
N ASN A 54 16.48 4.80 6.18
CA ASN A 54 17.71 4.40 6.88
C ASN A 54 18.25 3.08 6.29
N ILE A 55 18.47 3.06 4.97
CA ILE A 55 18.92 1.87 4.24
C ILE A 55 20.31 1.47 4.79
N PRO A 56 20.51 0.25 5.28
CA PRO A 56 21.80 -0.16 5.84
C PRO A 56 22.93 -0.06 4.82
N GLY A 57 23.94 0.77 5.12
CA GLY A 57 25.08 1.01 4.23
C GLY A 57 24.83 2.02 3.11
N ASP A 58 23.68 2.69 3.10
CA ASP A 58 23.34 3.79 2.19
C ASP A 58 22.53 4.89 2.93
N GLU A 59 22.90 5.14 4.19
CA GLU A 59 22.25 6.17 5.01
C GLU A 59 22.52 7.57 4.47
N GLN A 60 21.48 8.38 4.38
CA GLN A 60 21.62 9.73 3.83
C GLN A 60 21.90 10.78 4.92
N PRO A 61 22.60 11.89 4.62
CA PRO A 61 23.00 12.88 5.63
C PRO A 61 21.85 13.56 6.39
N TRP A 62 20.63 13.53 5.84
CA TRP A 62 19.42 14.08 6.47
C TRP A 62 18.64 13.04 7.28
N GLU A 63 19.00 11.76 7.20
CA GLU A 63 18.33 10.70 7.93
C GLU A 63 18.80 10.69 9.39
N ILE A 64 17.82 10.62 10.30
CA ILE A 64 18.06 10.59 11.74
C ILE A 64 17.29 9.41 12.32
N GLY A 65 17.99 8.61 13.13
CA GLY A 65 17.43 7.45 13.82
C GLY A 65 16.63 7.86 15.06
N TYR A 66 15.33 8.10 14.88
CA TYR A 66 14.42 8.44 15.99
C TYR A 66 13.80 7.21 16.68
N GLY A 67 14.14 6.00 16.23
CA GLY A 67 13.54 4.74 16.69
C GLY A 67 12.14 4.48 16.12
N LYS A 68 11.54 3.36 16.53
CA LYS A 68 10.14 2.99 16.21
C LYS A 68 9.56 2.15 17.35
N PRO A 69 8.24 2.11 17.55
CA PRO A 69 7.60 1.10 18.40
C PRO A 69 7.93 -0.32 17.90
N ASP A 70 8.20 -1.25 18.81
CA ASP A 70 8.55 -2.64 18.45
C ASP A 70 7.43 -3.37 17.70
N ARG A 71 6.17 -2.96 17.94
CA ARG A 71 4.96 -3.56 17.36
C ARG A 71 4.62 -3.11 15.94
N ILE A 72 5.40 -2.21 15.34
CA ILE A 72 5.16 -1.73 13.96
C ILE A 72 6.37 -2.03 13.06
N ALA A 73 6.13 -2.20 11.77
CA ALA A 73 7.15 -2.35 10.75
C ALA A 73 7.99 -1.07 10.61
N SER A 74 9.25 -1.18 10.19
CA SER A 74 10.06 -0.01 9.85
C SER A 74 9.59 0.62 8.53
N PRO A 75 9.93 1.91 8.27
CA PRO A 75 9.69 2.53 6.96
C PRO A 75 10.27 1.72 5.80
N LEU A 76 11.46 1.15 5.98
CA LEU A 76 12.11 0.30 5.00
C LEU A 76 11.32 -0.99 4.76
N ASP A 77 10.89 -1.69 5.83
CA ASP A 77 10.08 -2.90 5.71
C ASP A 77 8.75 -2.63 4.98
N ILE A 78 8.12 -1.48 5.26
CA ILE A 78 6.90 -1.07 4.57
C ILE A 78 7.16 -0.90 3.07
N MET A 79 8.28 -0.29 2.68
CA MET A 79 8.61 -0.06 1.26
C MET A 79 9.14 -1.30 0.54
N ILE A 80 9.65 -2.30 1.27
CA ILE A 80 10.05 -3.59 0.70
C ILE A 80 8.80 -4.46 0.49
N GLU A 81 7.92 -4.58 1.48
CA GLU A 81 6.82 -5.54 1.47
C GLU A 81 5.49 -4.97 0.95
N GLY A 82 5.19 -3.72 1.31
CA GLY A 82 3.91 -3.06 0.99
C GLY A 82 3.65 -2.91 -0.51
N PRO A 83 4.58 -2.30 -1.29
CA PRO A 83 4.42 -2.20 -2.74
C PRO A 83 4.27 -3.56 -3.43
N ILE A 84 4.97 -4.60 -2.97
CA ILE A 84 4.85 -5.96 -3.51
C ILE A 84 3.46 -6.52 -3.21
N GLY A 85 2.94 -6.35 -1.99
CA GLY A 85 1.58 -6.79 -1.64
C GLY A 85 0.49 -6.12 -2.48
N GLY A 86 0.55 -4.80 -2.64
CA GLY A 86 -0.39 -4.07 -3.49
C GLY A 86 -0.29 -4.48 -4.96
N ALA A 87 0.94 -4.61 -5.49
CA ALA A 87 1.17 -5.07 -6.85
C ALA A 87 0.72 -6.52 -7.07
N ALA A 88 0.94 -7.42 -6.11
CA ALA A 88 0.50 -8.81 -6.19
C ALA A 88 -1.02 -8.90 -6.38
N PHE A 89 -1.79 -8.14 -5.60
CA PHE A 89 -3.24 -8.10 -5.75
C PHE A 89 -3.67 -7.55 -7.11
N ASN A 90 -3.11 -6.40 -7.54
CA ASN A 90 -3.44 -5.79 -8.83
C ASN A 90 -3.08 -6.70 -10.02
N ASN A 91 -1.92 -7.35 -9.98
CA ASN A 91 -1.43 -8.26 -11.01
C ASN A 91 -2.30 -9.53 -11.11
N GLU A 92 -2.58 -10.18 -9.97
CA GLU A 92 -3.39 -11.39 -9.94
C GLU A 92 -4.85 -11.11 -10.35
N PHE A 93 -5.40 -9.97 -9.92
CA PHE A 93 -6.74 -9.54 -10.33
C PHE A 93 -6.79 -9.10 -11.81
N GLY A 94 -5.70 -8.55 -12.34
CA GLY A 94 -5.61 -8.08 -13.72
C GLY A 94 -6.07 -6.62 -13.92
N ARG A 95 -5.71 -5.72 -13.01
CA ARG A 95 -5.91 -4.26 -13.15
C ARG A 95 -4.55 -3.55 -13.24
N PRO A 96 -4.26 -2.82 -14.33
CA PRO A 96 -3.03 -2.02 -14.45
C PRO A 96 -3.00 -0.83 -13.50
#